data_AF-A0A9N9JTH8-F1
#
_entry.id   AF-A0A9N9JTH8-F1
#
_cell.length_a   1.000
_cell.length_b   1.000
_cell.length_c   1.000
_cell.angle_alpha   90.00
_cell.angle_beta   90.00
_cell.angle_gamma   90.00
#
_symmetry.space_group_name_H-M   'P 1'
#
loop_
_entity.id
_entity.type
_entity.pdbx_description
1 polymer ?
#
loop_
_entity_poly.entity_id
_entity_poly.type
_entity_poly.pdbx_seq_one_letter_code
_entity_poly.pdbx_strand_id
1 'polypeptide(L)'
;SRNDISNSSSSLNYDGISMQSLKSLKFAFINYAEEFIKNLSKLDNLIGFKQLVKDFEIELPEEILIKALKLLSDALSFKYLTEYTMIHLEVHLRTRMITIERVYYSYIVLENEIRDAKSKDISRKLDVVEILPNITQVFNFKYPITY
;
A
#
# COMPACT_ATOMS: atom_id res chain seq x y z
N SER A 1 11.71 41.84 -37.82
CA SER A 1 12.39 41.73 -36.53
C SER A 1 12.16 40.32 -36.01
N ARG A 2 13.23 39.53 -35.84
CA ARG A 2 13.21 38.14 -35.38
C ARG A 2 12.92 38.11 -33.88
N ASN A 3 12.01 37.26 -33.43
CA ASN A 3 11.91 36.85 -32.03
C ASN A 3 11.90 35.31 -31.99
N ASP A 4 13.10 34.73 -31.99
CA ASP A 4 13.34 33.36 -31.57
C ASP A 4 13.43 33.36 -30.04
N ILE A 5 12.40 32.86 -29.35
CA ILE A 5 12.47 32.56 -27.92
C ILE A 5 12.64 31.05 -27.80
N SER A 6 13.90 30.62 -27.84
CA SER A 6 14.30 29.32 -27.30
C SER A 6 14.37 29.44 -25.78
N ASN A 7 13.33 29.01 -25.08
CA ASN A 7 13.43 28.79 -23.63
C ASN A 7 13.46 27.29 -23.36
N SER A 8 14.67 26.85 -23.06
CA SER A 8 15.13 25.55 -22.63
C SER A 8 14.25 24.94 -21.54
N SER A 9 13.53 23.87 -21.88
CA SER A 9 13.06 22.90 -20.90
C SER A 9 14.27 22.21 -20.27
N SER A 10 14.53 22.48 -19.00
CA SER A 10 15.43 21.69 -18.18
C SER A 10 14.84 20.29 -18.03
N SER A 11 15.16 19.40 -18.98
CA SER A 11 14.94 17.98 -18.80
C SER A 11 15.86 17.52 -17.68
N LEU A 12 15.29 17.31 -16.50
CA LEU A 12 15.97 16.57 -15.44
C LEU A 12 16.28 15.18 -16.01
N ASN A 13 17.56 14.95 -16.26
CA ASN A 13 18.08 13.74 -16.86
C ASN A 13 18.02 12.65 -15.79
N TYR A 14 17.03 11.75 -15.86
CA TYR A 14 16.91 10.58 -14.96
C TYR A 14 17.79 9.40 -15.40
N ASP A 15 18.69 9.60 -16.36
CA ASP A 15 19.64 8.58 -16.78
C ASP A 15 20.78 8.48 -15.77
N GLY A 16 20.63 7.60 -14.76
CA GLY A 16 21.76 7.30 -13.89
C GLY A 16 21.57 6.34 -12.72
N ILE A 17 20.37 5.80 -12.45
CA ILE A 17 20.24 4.80 -11.37
C ILE A 17 20.52 3.42 -11.96
N SER A 18 21.59 2.77 -11.51
CA SER A 18 21.91 1.41 -11.93
C SER A 18 20.79 0.43 -11.52
N MET A 19 20.52 -0.57 -12.37
CA MET A 19 19.56 -1.64 -12.05
C MET A 19 19.92 -2.36 -10.72
N GLN A 20 21.22 -2.43 -10.39
CA GLN A 20 21.71 -2.99 -9.13
C GLN A 20 21.28 -2.14 -7.92
N SER A 21 21.41 -0.82 -8.01
CA SER A 21 20.97 0.10 -6.96
C SER A 21 19.46 0.07 -6.74
N LEU A 22 18.66 -0.05 -7.81
CA LEU A 22 17.21 -0.22 -7.68
C LEU A 22 16.84 -1.51 -6.96
N LYS A 23 17.50 -2.63 -7.29
CA LYS A 23 17.29 -3.91 -6.59
C LYS A 23 17.65 -3.80 -5.12
N SER A 24 18.82 -3.25 -4.79
CA SER A 24 19.25 -3.07 -3.39
C SER A 24 18.28 -2.19 -2.61
N LEU A 25 17.77 -1.11 -3.22
CA LEU A 25 16.81 -0.21 -2.59
C LEU A 25 15.46 -0.92 -2.35
N LYS A 26 14.96 -1.69 -3.32
CA LYS A 26 13.74 -2.50 -3.16
C LYS A 26 13.87 -3.51 -2.02
N PHE A 27 15.01 -4.21 -1.93
CA PHE A 27 15.28 -5.12 -0.81
C PHE A 27 15.33 -4.41 0.54
N ALA A 28 15.89 -3.20 0.59
CA ALA A 28 15.92 -2.41 1.83
C ALA A 28 14.50 -2.06 2.31
N PHE A 29 13.61 -1.62 1.42
CA PHE A 29 12.22 -1.33 1.77
C PHE A 29 11.44 -2.55 2.24
N ILE A 30 11.67 -3.71 1.61
CA ILE A 30 11.09 -4.98 2.05
C ILE A 30 11.54 -5.30 3.48
N ASN A 31 12.84 -5.23 3.76
CA ASN A 31 13.37 -5.49 5.10
C ASN A 31 12.80 -4.52 6.14
N TYR A 32 12.72 -3.21 5.82
CA TYR A 32 12.09 -2.24 6.72
C TYR A 32 10.63 -2.55 7.00
N ALA A 33 9.86 -2.91 5.97
CA ALA A 33 8.46 -3.28 6.13
C ALA A 33 8.32 -4.51 7.05
N GLU A 34 9.15 -5.54 6.85
CA GLU A 34 9.17 -6.73 7.70
C GLU A 34 9.53 -6.39 9.16
N GLU A 35 10.54 -5.54 9.39
CA GLU A 35 10.92 -5.11 10.73
C GLU A 35 9.81 -4.34 11.44
N PHE A 36 9.13 -3.41 10.75
CA PHE A 36 8.01 -2.67 11.34
C PHE A 36 6.84 -3.60 11.71
N ILE A 37 6.52 -4.56 10.84
CA ILE A 37 5.41 -5.50 11.01
C ILE A 37 5.61 -6.42 12.22
N LYS A 38 6.85 -6.72 12.63
CA LYS A 38 7.12 -7.56 13.82
C LYS A 38 6.47 -7.01 15.10
N ASN A 39 6.34 -5.70 15.21
CA ASN A 39 5.68 -5.06 16.35
C ASN A 39 4.93 -3.80 15.89
N LEU A 40 3.94 -4.01 15.02
CA LEU A 40 3.19 -2.93 14.37
C LEU A 40 2.32 -2.12 15.34
N SER A 41 2.12 -2.61 16.57
CA SER A 41 1.44 -1.90 17.65
C SER A 41 2.31 -0.84 18.33
N LYS A 42 3.61 -0.74 17.99
CA LYS A 42 4.47 0.37 18.44
C LYS A 42 4.28 1.57 17.52
N LEU A 43 4.06 2.75 18.10
CA LEU A 43 3.80 3.98 17.34
C LEU A 43 4.88 4.29 16.29
N ASP A 44 6.16 4.15 16.64
CA ASP A 44 7.27 4.39 15.71
C ASP A 44 7.21 3.46 14.49
N ASN A 45 6.92 2.18 14.73
CA ASN A 45 6.82 1.18 13.67
C ASN A 45 5.61 1.45 12.78
N LEU A 46 4.50 1.87 13.39
CA LEU A 46 3.29 2.23 12.68
C LEU A 46 3.49 3.47 11.79
N ILE A 47 4.22 4.48 12.28
CA ILE A 47 4.60 5.68 11.52
C ILE A 47 5.54 5.31 10.37
N GLY A 48 6.58 4.51 10.63
CA GLY A 48 7.53 4.07 9.62
C GLY A 48 6.86 3.24 8.52
N PHE A 49 6.02 2.27 8.90
CA PHE A 49 5.26 1.48 7.95
C PHE A 49 4.30 2.34 7.14
N LYS A 50 3.61 3.30 7.78
CA LYS A 50 2.74 4.26 7.09
C LYS A 50 3.46 5.01 5.97
N GLN A 51 4.71 5.45 6.21
CA GLN A 51 5.50 6.14 5.21
C GLN A 51 5.76 5.23 4.00
N LEU A 52 6.12 3.96 4.23
CA LEU A 52 6.34 2.99 3.14
C LEU A 52 5.07 2.67 2.35
N VAL A 53 3.90 2.63 3.00
CA VAL A 53 2.62 2.34 2.31
C VAL A 53 2.00 3.54 1.61
N LYS A 54 2.32 4.74 2.05
CA LYS A 54 1.86 5.97 1.41
C LYS A 54 2.56 6.25 0.09
N ASP A 55 3.82 5.83 -0.04
CA ASP A 55 4.61 6.01 -1.26
C ASP A 55 4.39 4.84 -2.22
N PHE A 56 3.54 5.03 -3.23
CA PHE A 56 3.20 4.00 -4.22
C PHE A 56 4.35 3.65 -5.16
N GLU A 57 5.41 4.46 -5.24
CA GLU A 57 6.61 4.13 -6.02
C GLU A 57 7.44 3.04 -5.36
N ILE A 58 7.28 2.85 -4.05
CA ILE A 58 7.89 1.72 -3.34
C ILE A 58 7.11 0.44 -3.70
N GLU A 59 7.76 -0.54 -4.29
CA GLU A 59 7.10 -1.83 -4.55
C GLU A 59 7.21 -2.73 -3.33
N LEU A 60 6.12 -2.85 -2.55
CA LEU A 60 6.01 -3.85 -1.49
C LEU A 60 5.29 -5.11 -2.00
N PRO A 61 5.79 -6.31 -1.67
CA PRO A 61 5.10 -7.57 -1.95
C PRO A 61 3.69 -7.62 -1.34
N GLU A 62 2.75 -8.23 -2.05
CA GLU A 62 1.36 -8.39 -1.59
C GLU A 62 1.28 -9.14 -0.25
N GLU A 63 2.14 -10.12 -0.03
CA GLU A 63 2.18 -10.91 1.20
C GLU A 63 2.47 -10.03 2.42
N ILE A 64 3.35 -9.04 2.26
CA ILE A 64 3.68 -8.06 3.31
C ILE A 64 2.49 -7.15 3.58
N LEU A 65 1.82 -6.67 2.53
CA LEU A 65 0.64 -5.82 2.66
C LEU A 65 -0.54 -6.55 3.33
N ILE A 66 -0.81 -7.79 2.92
CA ILE A 66 -1.86 -8.65 3.49
C ILE A 66 -1.54 -8.96 4.96
N LYS A 67 -0.28 -9.31 5.28
CA LYS A 67 0.15 -9.56 6.65
C LYS A 67 -0.03 -8.32 7.54
N ALA A 68 0.39 -7.15 7.06
CA ALA A 68 0.17 -5.89 7.77
C ALA A 68 -1.31 -5.59 7.97
N LEU A 69 -2.15 -5.80 6.94
CA LEU A 69 -3.59 -5.56 7.03
C LEU A 69 -4.28 -6.45 8.07
N LYS A 70 -3.86 -7.72 8.17
CA LYS A 70 -4.33 -8.64 9.23
C LYS A 70 -3.99 -8.09 10.62
N LEU A 71 -2.76 -7.65 10.84
CA LEU A 71 -2.34 -7.06 12.13
C LEU A 71 -3.07 -5.75 12.44
N LEU A 72 -3.22 -4.87 11.46
CA LEU A 72 -3.94 -3.59 11.60
C LEU A 72 -5.45 -3.78 11.84
N SER A 73 -6.00 -4.93 11.47
CA SER A 73 -7.41 -5.27 11.68
C SER A 73 -7.65 -6.02 12.99
N ASP A 74 -6.60 -6.48 13.67
CA ASP A 74 -6.71 -7.12 14.98
C ASP A 74 -7.05 -6.08 16.05
N ALA A 75 -8.23 -6.19 16.65
CA ALA A 75 -8.71 -5.29 17.69
C ALA A 75 -7.83 -5.33 18.97
N LEU A 76 -7.09 -6.42 19.19
CA LEU A 76 -6.18 -6.59 20.34
C LEU A 76 -4.81 -5.97 20.10
N SER A 77 -4.48 -5.60 18.85
CA SER A 77 -3.22 -4.93 18.51
C SER A 77 -3.11 -3.53 19.12
N PHE A 78 -4.24 -2.95 19.56
CA PHE A 78 -4.30 -1.62 20.13
C PHE A 78 -4.33 -1.65 21.67
N LYS A 79 -3.21 -1.28 22.32
CA LYS A 79 -3.15 -1.14 23.79
C LYS A 79 -3.36 0.30 24.23
N TYR A 80 -4.52 0.57 24.82
CA TYR A 80 -4.94 1.85 25.40
C TYR A 80 -4.26 2.09 26.75
N LEU A 81 -3.09 2.73 26.80
CA LEU A 81 -2.38 2.92 28.08
C LEU A 81 -1.75 4.30 28.32
N THR A 82 -1.81 5.26 27.38
CA THR A 82 -1.11 6.56 27.56
C THR A 82 -1.84 7.77 26.97
N GLU A 83 -1.35 8.97 27.28
CA GLU A 83 -1.75 10.27 26.72
C GLU A 83 -1.70 10.34 25.17
N TYR A 84 -0.99 9.42 24.52
CA TYR A 84 -0.88 9.34 23.06
C TYR A 84 -1.91 8.43 22.40
N THR A 85 -2.87 7.90 23.17
CA THR A 85 -3.89 6.96 22.66
C THR A 85 -4.61 7.50 21.42
N MET A 86 -5.02 8.77 21.41
CA MET A 86 -5.73 9.35 20.26
C MET A 86 -4.83 9.47 19.02
N ILE A 87 -3.58 9.90 19.21
CA ILE A 87 -2.58 9.99 18.13
C ILE A 87 -2.31 8.59 17.57
N HIS A 88 -2.15 7.60 18.45
CA HIS A 88 -1.95 6.22 18.04
C HIS A 88 -3.13 5.70 17.23
N LEU A 89 -4.36 5.94 17.68
CA LEU A 89 -5.58 5.52 17.00
C LEU A 89 -5.70 6.17 15.63
N GLU A 90 -5.47 7.48 15.53
CA GLU A 90 -5.48 8.21 14.28
C GLU A 90 -4.46 7.66 13.28
N VAL A 91 -3.21 7.44 13.72
CA VAL A 91 -2.16 6.87 12.87
C VAL A 91 -2.56 5.46 12.44
N HIS A 92 -3.06 4.62 13.35
CA HIS A 92 -3.49 3.25 13.07
C HIS A 92 -4.56 3.17 11.99
N LEU A 93 -5.63 3.96 12.15
CA LEU A 93 -6.73 4.00 11.19
C LEU A 93 -6.26 4.48 9.81
N ARG A 94 -5.40 5.51 9.76
CA ARG A 94 -4.86 6.01 8.50
C ARG A 94 -3.93 4.99 7.82
N THR A 95 -3.06 4.34 8.59
CA THR A 95 -2.17 3.30 8.06
C THR A 95 -2.98 2.13 7.52
N ARG A 96 -4.03 1.72 8.23
CA ARG A 96 -4.97 0.68 7.77
C ARG A 96 -5.63 1.08 6.46
N MET A 97 -6.19 2.28 6.38
CA MET A 97 -6.86 2.77 5.17
C MET A 97 -5.94 2.76 3.95
N ILE A 98 -4.74 3.32 4.08
CA ILE A 98 -3.76 3.38 2.97
C ILE A 98 -3.29 1.96 2.58
N THR A 99 -3.11 1.07 3.54
CA THR A 99 -2.74 -0.34 3.25
C THR A 99 -3.84 -1.05 2.48
N ILE A 100 -5.12 -0.80 2.82
CA ILE A 100 -6.27 -1.31 2.06
C ILE A 100 -6.25 -0.75 0.64
N GLU A 101 -6.11 0.56 0.47
CA GLU A 101 -6.03 1.21 -0.85
C GLU A 101 -4.92 0.60 -1.71
N ARG A 102 -3.76 0.34 -1.11
CA ARG A 102 -2.63 -0.27 -1.82
C ARG A 102 -2.89 -1.70 -2.25
N VAL A 103 -3.48 -2.53 -1.38
CA VAL A 103 -3.90 -3.90 -1.74
C VAL A 103 -4.91 -3.86 -2.88
N TYR A 104 -5.89 -2.96 -2.84
CA TYR A 104 -6.87 -2.80 -3.92
C TYR A 104 -6.24 -2.27 -5.21
N TYR A 105 -5.30 -1.33 -5.12
CA TYR A 105 -4.59 -0.81 -6.28
C TYR A 105 -3.75 -1.90 -6.95
N SER A 106 -2.98 -2.67 -6.16
CA SER A 106 -2.26 -3.86 -6.65
C SER A 106 -3.22 -4.83 -7.33
N TYR A 107 -4.39 -5.10 -6.73
CA TYR A 107 -5.39 -5.97 -7.33
C TYR A 107 -5.97 -5.42 -8.65
N ILE A 108 -6.34 -4.15 -8.72
CA ILE A 108 -6.92 -3.53 -9.94
C ILE A 108 -5.88 -3.49 -11.06
N VAL A 109 -4.64 -3.11 -10.74
CA VAL A 109 -3.53 -3.11 -11.71
C VAL A 109 -3.28 -4.54 -12.19
N LEU A 110 -3.19 -5.50 -11.28
CA LEU A 110 -3.02 -6.91 -11.61
C LEU A 110 -4.19 -7.47 -12.42
N GLU A 111 -5.43 -7.09 -12.10
CA GLU A 111 -6.62 -7.51 -12.85
C GLU A 111 -6.61 -6.92 -14.27
N ASN A 112 -6.22 -5.65 -14.42
CA ASN A 112 -6.07 -5.03 -15.73
C ASN A 112 -4.95 -5.67 -16.55
N GLU A 113 -3.77 -5.89 -15.95
CA GLU A 113 -2.65 -6.60 -16.58
C GLU A 113 -3.02 -8.03 -16.97
N ILE A 114 -3.74 -8.76 -16.09
CA ILE A 114 -4.25 -10.10 -16.38
C ILE A 114 -5.36 -10.06 -17.43
N ARG A 115 -6.22 -9.04 -17.48
CA ARG A 115 -7.29 -8.92 -18.48
C ARG A 115 -6.71 -8.61 -19.87
N ASP A 116 -5.69 -7.75 -19.91
CA ASP A 116 -4.92 -7.47 -21.10
C ASP A 116 -4.13 -8.72 -21.54
N ALA A 117 -3.59 -9.50 -20.59
CA ALA A 117 -2.97 -10.80 -20.86
C ALA A 117 -3.98 -11.93 -21.19
N LYS A 118 -5.22 -11.90 -20.67
CA LYS A 118 -6.33 -12.84 -20.95
C LYS A 118 -7.03 -12.58 -22.27
N SER A 119 -6.74 -11.46 -22.94
CA SER A 119 -6.94 -11.38 -24.38
C SER A 119 -6.05 -12.39 -25.14
N LYS A 120 -5.08 -13.02 -24.46
CA LYS A 120 -4.22 -14.07 -25.00
C LYS A 120 -4.24 -15.41 -24.27
N ASP A 121 -4.54 -15.53 -22.97
CA ASP A 121 -4.71 -16.88 -22.38
C ASP A 121 -5.47 -16.97 -21.05
N ILE A 122 -6.22 -18.06 -20.93
CA ILE A 122 -7.39 -18.30 -20.08
C ILE A 122 -7.08 -18.53 -18.58
N SER A 123 -8.00 -18.03 -17.74
CA SER A 123 -8.39 -18.49 -16.38
C SER A 123 -7.32 -18.92 -15.35
N ARG A 124 -7.12 -18.07 -14.34
CA ARG A 124 -6.83 -18.53 -12.98
C ARG A 124 -7.81 -17.86 -12.02
N LYS A 125 -8.76 -18.65 -11.49
CA LYS A 125 -9.65 -18.28 -10.39
C LYS A 125 -8.80 -18.40 -9.11
N LEU A 126 -8.48 -17.28 -8.48
CA LEU A 126 -7.86 -17.26 -7.16
C LEU A 126 -8.98 -17.12 -6.12
N ASP A 127 -8.81 -17.79 -4.98
CA ASP A 127 -9.80 -18.04 -3.93
C ASP A 127 -10.13 -16.79 -3.09
N VAL A 128 -10.62 -15.74 -3.77
CA VAL A 128 -10.95 -14.41 -3.19
C VAL A 128 -12.29 -14.43 -2.43
N VAL A 129 -12.99 -15.56 -2.43
CA VAL A 129 -14.34 -15.73 -1.86
C VAL A 129 -14.36 -15.57 -0.34
N GLU A 130 -13.24 -15.79 0.36
CA GLU A 130 -13.18 -15.71 1.82
C GLU A 130 -12.91 -14.29 2.37
N ILE A 131 -12.28 -13.42 1.57
CA ILE A 131 -11.92 -12.05 2.00
C ILE A 131 -13.11 -11.09 1.80
N LEU A 132 -13.85 -11.24 0.70
CA LEU A 132 -14.96 -10.37 0.30
C LEU A 132 -16.08 -10.21 1.36
N PRO A 133 -16.61 -11.26 2.01
CA PRO A 133 -17.72 -11.09 2.96
C PRO A 133 -17.33 -10.25 4.18
N ASN A 134 -16.06 -10.26 4.58
CA ASN A 134 -15.57 -9.46 5.71
C ASN A 134 -15.49 -7.97 5.36
N ILE A 135 -15.13 -7.63 4.12
CA ILE A 135 -15.07 -6.23 3.67
C ILE A 135 -16.47 -5.66 3.46
N THR A 136 -17.40 -6.45 2.92
CA THR A 136 -18.81 -6.05 2.76
C THR A 136 -19.48 -5.72 4.09
N GLN A 137 -19.20 -6.49 5.15
CA GLN A 137 -19.71 -6.19 6.51
C GLN A 137 -19.15 -4.87 7.07
N VAL A 138 -17.86 -4.57 6.79
CA VAL A 138 -17.21 -3.33 7.23
C VAL A 138 -17.76 -2.10 6.48
N PHE A 139 -18.07 -2.23 5.18
CA PHE A 139 -18.65 -1.14 4.40
C PHE A 139 -20.15 -0.93 4.66
N ASN A 140 -20.92 -1.99 4.91
CA ASN A 140 -22.34 -1.90 5.27
C ASN A 140 -22.58 -1.16 6.60
N PHE A 141 -21.57 -1.11 7.48
CA PHE A 141 -21.67 -0.36 8.74
C PHE A 141 -21.54 1.16 8.55
N LYS A 142 -21.01 1.64 7.40
CA LYS A 142 -20.75 3.06 7.18
C LYS A 142 -21.66 3.71 6.14
N TYR A 143 -22.23 2.95 5.21
CA TYR A 143 -23.25 3.46 4.28
C TYR A 143 -24.29 2.37 3.99
N PRO A 144 -25.51 2.42 4.57
CA PRO A 144 -26.58 1.53 4.14
C PRO A 144 -26.98 1.94 2.72
N ILE A 145 -26.59 1.13 1.73
CA ILE A 145 -27.10 1.27 0.37
C ILE A 145 -28.46 0.59 0.35
N THR A 146 -29.52 1.38 0.51
CA THR A 146 -30.91 0.95 0.25
C THR A 146 -31.16 0.98 -1.25
N TYR A 147 -31.53 -0.17 -1.81
CA TYR A 147 -32.14 -0.29 -3.15
C TYR A 147 -33.52 0.35 -3.18
#